data_AF-A0A8C6X7Z0-F1
#
_entry.id   AF-A0A8C6X7Z0-F1
#
_cell.length_a   1.000
_cell.length_b   1.000
_cell.length_c   1.000
_cell.angle_alpha   90.00
_cell.angle_beta   90.00
_cell.angle_gamma   90.00
#
_symmetry.space_group_name_H-M   'P 1'
#
loop_
_entity.id
_entity.type
_entity.pdbx_description
1 polymer ?
#
loop_
_entity_poly.entity_id
_entity_poly.type
_entity_poly.pdbx_seq_one_letter_code
_entity_poly.pdbx_strand_id
1 'polypeptide(L)'
;MTAFRRQVDEYHPLIPGYTGYIPLRFYRVGTSFGNDSVWCVNTFRDITDRKNDQVAELRHTAATTPQLPPICPNEEILNVLDDYNYKHHPNVLGPVDTKRSFLEPPIPGWGGFVPRSRVTEFGHGVRYHVMAENCYRDFKNSLDRVKDPTGKVPTYVHVEMFFLWSWMGWHCPKQVLCIICFSWTQDSCSKSRWQSWP
;
A
#
# COMPACT_ATOMS: atom_id res chain seq x y z
N MET A 1 26.19 9.72 10.90
CA MET A 1 27.26 8.79 10.52
C MET A 1 27.26 8.68 9.01
N THR A 2 28.14 9.40 8.31
CA THR A 2 28.35 9.20 6.87
C THR A 2 29.05 7.85 6.70
N ALA A 3 28.36 6.87 6.12
CA ALA A 3 28.97 5.58 5.84
C ALA A 3 30.18 5.83 4.91
N PHE A 4 31.37 5.40 5.33
CA PHE A 4 32.55 5.38 4.48
C PHE A 4 32.29 4.40 3.33
N ARG A 5 31.68 4.89 2.25
CA ARG A 5 31.50 4.12 1.04
C ARG A 5 32.81 4.22 0.27
N ARG A 6 33.64 3.17 0.33
CA ARG A 6 34.81 3.09 -0.55
C ARG A 6 34.32 3.17 -2.00
N GLN A 7 34.77 4.20 -2.70
CA GLN A 7 34.47 4.40 -4.10
C GLN A 7 35.40 3.53 -4.93
N VAL A 8 34.87 2.86 -5.95
CA VAL A 8 35.69 2.11 -6.91
C VAL A 8 36.34 3.13 -7.83
N ASP A 9 37.65 3.15 -7.87
CA ASP A 9 38.48 4.04 -8.69
C ASP A 9 39.71 3.31 -9.22
N GLU A 10 40.55 4.01 -9.99
CA GLU A 10 41.73 3.42 -10.63
C GLU A 10 42.78 2.90 -9.62
N TYR A 11 42.84 3.51 -8.44
CA TYR A 11 43.75 3.12 -7.37
C TYR A 11 43.15 2.04 -6.44
N HIS A 12 41.82 1.88 -6.45
CA HIS A 12 41.05 0.92 -5.67
C HIS A 12 40.05 0.16 -6.56
N PRO A 13 40.54 -0.67 -7.51
CA PRO A 13 39.69 -1.50 -8.35
C PRO A 13 38.99 -2.60 -7.53
N LEU A 14 37.92 -3.18 -8.08
CA LEU A 14 37.30 -4.36 -7.46
C LEU A 14 38.27 -5.55 -7.48
N ILE A 15 38.28 -6.29 -6.38
CA ILE A 15 39.14 -7.46 -6.20
C ILE A 15 38.70 -8.58 -7.15
N PRO A 16 39.63 -9.23 -7.88
CA PRO A 16 39.33 -10.46 -8.62
C PRO A 16 38.72 -11.51 -7.68
N GLY A 17 37.47 -11.90 -7.93
CA GLY A 17 36.68 -12.75 -7.02
C GLY A 17 35.48 -12.04 -6.38
N TYR A 18 35.29 -10.74 -6.62
CA TYR A 18 34.05 -10.07 -6.31
C TYR A 18 32.89 -10.69 -7.11
N THR A 19 31.93 -11.28 -6.40
CA THR A 19 30.76 -11.97 -6.96
C THR A 19 29.51 -11.10 -7.01
N GLY A 20 29.59 -9.87 -6.48
CA GLY A 20 28.48 -8.93 -6.51
C GLY A 20 28.21 -8.38 -7.91
N TYR A 21 27.10 -7.67 -8.03
CA TYR A 21 26.69 -7.05 -9.29
C TYR A 21 27.62 -5.91 -9.70
N ILE A 22 28.07 -5.92 -10.96
CA ILE A 22 28.82 -4.83 -11.58
C ILE A 22 27.98 -4.33 -12.76
N PRO A 23 27.49 -3.06 -12.71
CA PRO A 23 26.69 -2.51 -13.80
C PRO A 23 27.50 -2.48 -15.09
N LEU A 24 26.86 -2.69 -16.25
CA LEU A 24 27.50 -2.66 -17.57
C LEU A 24 28.58 -3.73 -17.85
N ARG A 25 28.92 -4.60 -16.89
CA ARG A 25 29.97 -5.63 -17.08
C ARG A 25 29.71 -6.57 -18.26
N PHE A 26 28.45 -6.86 -18.55
CA PHE A 26 28.08 -7.72 -19.68
C PHE A 26 28.48 -7.16 -21.05
N TYR A 27 28.70 -5.84 -21.16
CA TYR A 27 29.03 -5.17 -22.42
C TYR A 27 30.53 -4.98 -22.63
N ARG A 28 31.38 -5.43 -21.70
CA ARG A 28 32.84 -5.26 -21.77
C ARG A 28 33.53 -6.62 -21.68
N VAL A 29 34.42 -6.88 -22.63
CA VAL A 29 35.21 -8.11 -22.72
C VAL A 29 36.60 -7.76 -23.25
N GLY A 30 37.62 -8.50 -22.81
CA GLY A 30 38.97 -8.41 -23.39
C GLY A 30 39.99 -7.60 -22.59
N THR A 31 39.67 -7.17 -21.36
CA THR A 31 40.66 -6.56 -20.45
C THR A 31 40.70 -7.27 -19.08
N SER A 32 41.50 -6.76 -18.14
CA SER A 32 41.58 -7.32 -16.79
C SER A 32 40.31 -7.01 -15.99
N PHE A 33 39.93 -7.90 -15.07
CA PHE A 33 38.75 -7.72 -14.23
C PHE A 33 38.74 -6.37 -13.49
N GLY A 34 39.90 -5.96 -12.95
CA GLY A 34 40.05 -4.69 -12.26
C GLY A 34 39.74 -3.51 -13.18
N ASN A 35 40.37 -3.47 -14.36
CA ASN A 35 40.17 -2.38 -15.33
C ASN A 35 38.73 -2.35 -15.86
N ASP A 36 38.13 -3.50 -16.12
CA ASP A 36 36.72 -3.62 -16.51
C ASP A 36 35.79 -3.09 -15.43
N SER A 37 36.01 -3.46 -14.18
CA SER A 37 35.17 -3.04 -13.07
C SER A 37 35.18 -1.53 -12.85
N VAL A 38 36.37 -0.90 -12.89
CA VAL A 38 36.52 0.55 -12.71
C VAL A 38 35.82 1.31 -13.84
N TRP A 39 36.07 0.91 -15.09
CA TRP A 39 35.41 1.53 -16.23
C TRP A 39 33.89 1.40 -16.16
N CYS A 40 33.39 0.21 -15.83
CA CYS A 40 31.96 -0.08 -15.74
C CYS A 40 31.26 0.80 -14.69
N VAL A 41 31.83 0.89 -13.49
CA VAL A 41 31.26 1.68 -12.39
C VAL A 41 31.32 3.18 -12.69
N ASN A 42 32.46 3.68 -13.21
CA ASN A 42 32.60 5.08 -13.58
C ASN A 42 31.64 5.47 -14.71
N THR A 43 31.56 4.66 -15.77
CA THR A 43 30.64 4.92 -16.89
C THR A 43 29.19 4.95 -16.42
N PHE A 44 28.79 4.01 -15.56
CA PHE A 44 27.44 4.00 -14.99
C PHE A 44 27.17 5.24 -14.13
N ARG A 45 28.14 5.69 -13.33
CA ARG A 45 28.05 6.92 -12.56
C ARG A 45 27.86 8.13 -13.48
N ASP A 46 28.70 8.28 -14.49
CA ASP A 46 28.64 9.39 -15.43
C ASP A 46 27.30 9.44 -16.18
N ILE A 47 26.76 8.29 -16.58
CA ILE A 47 25.42 8.21 -17.20
C ILE A 47 24.35 8.65 -16.20
N THR A 48 24.44 8.22 -14.95
CA THR A 48 23.47 8.56 -13.90
C THR A 48 23.52 10.05 -13.58
N ASP A 49 24.71 10.62 -13.44
CA ASP A 49 24.93 12.03 -13.13
C ASP A 49 24.39 12.92 -14.26
N ARG A 50 24.72 12.60 -15.53
CA ARG A 50 24.15 13.31 -16.68
C ARG A 50 22.63 13.27 -16.72
N LYS A 51 22.02 12.13 -16.37
CA LYS A 51 20.56 12.01 -16.31
C LYS A 51 19.98 12.87 -15.19
N ASN A 52 20.64 12.92 -14.05
CA ASN A 52 20.24 13.78 -12.93
C ASN A 52 20.35 15.26 -13.31
N ASP A 53 21.43 15.67 -13.98
CA ASP A 53 21.64 17.04 -14.45
C ASP A 53 20.56 17.45 -15.45
N GLN A 54 20.24 16.59 -16.42
CA GLN A 54 19.15 16.81 -17.37
C GLN A 54 17.80 16.99 -16.65
N VAL A 55 17.51 16.16 -15.65
CA VAL A 55 16.28 16.29 -14.86
C VAL A 55 16.28 17.57 -14.04
N ALA A 56 17.42 17.98 -13.48
CA ALA A 56 17.56 19.22 -12.73
C ALA A 56 17.34 20.45 -13.62
N GLU A 57 17.92 20.45 -14.83
CA GLU A 57 17.73 21.48 -15.85
C GLU A 57 16.25 21.59 -16.27
N LEU A 58 15.59 20.46 -16.53
CA LEU A 58 14.17 20.44 -16.87
C LEU A 58 13.30 20.98 -15.74
N ARG A 59 13.59 20.62 -14.49
CA ARG A 59 12.88 21.13 -13.31
C ARG A 59 13.07 22.64 -13.15
N HIS A 60 14.30 23.12 -13.35
CA HIS A 60 14.61 24.54 -13.33
C HIS A 60 13.82 25.29 -14.41
N THR A 61 13.89 24.82 -15.66
CA THR A 61 13.16 25.41 -16.79
C THR A 61 11.65 25.43 -16.54
N ALA A 62 11.08 24.33 -16.05
CA ALA A 62 9.65 24.26 -15.74
C ALA A 62 9.24 25.23 -14.62
N ALA A 63 10.12 25.48 -13.64
CA ALA A 63 9.87 26.41 -12.54
C ALA A 63 10.05 27.88 -12.93
N THR A 64 10.99 28.19 -13.84
CA THR A 64 11.28 29.56 -14.29
C THR A 64 10.37 30.01 -15.43
N THR A 65 9.86 29.08 -16.24
CA THR A 65 8.97 29.42 -17.36
C THR A 65 7.68 30.05 -16.82
N PRO A 66 7.27 31.23 -17.33
CA PRO A 66 6.03 31.86 -16.90
C PRO A 66 4.85 30.94 -17.19
N GLN A 67 3.92 30.82 -16.24
CA GLN A 67 2.71 30.03 -16.47
C GLN A 67 1.93 30.64 -17.63
N LEU A 68 1.66 29.81 -18.63
CA LEU A 68 0.85 30.24 -19.76
C LEU A 68 -0.57 30.56 -19.27
N PRO A 69 -1.19 31.64 -19.78
CA PRO A 69 -2.60 31.86 -19.51
C PRO A 69 -3.40 30.66 -20.04
N PRO A 70 -4.44 30.23 -19.32
CA PRO A 70 -5.33 29.20 -19.82
C PRO A 70 -5.96 29.67 -21.13
N ILE A 71 -5.98 28.80 -22.15
CA ILE A 71 -6.50 29.11 -23.49
C ILE A 71 -8.01 29.41 -23.43
N CYS A 72 -8.73 28.71 -22.56
CA CYS A 72 -10.15 28.90 -22.29
C CYS A 72 -10.37 28.95 -20.76
N PRO A 73 -11.32 29.77 -20.26
CA PRO A 73 -11.71 29.75 -18.86
C PRO A 73 -12.27 28.39 -18.47
N ASN A 74 -12.07 27.99 -17.21
CA ASN A 74 -12.54 26.70 -16.69
C ASN A 74 -14.04 26.48 -16.92
N GLU A 75 -14.84 27.53 -16.85
CA GLU A 75 -16.29 27.48 -17.08
C GLU A 75 -16.65 27.05 -18.50
N GLU A 76 -15.91 27.52 -19.51
CA GLU A 76 -16.14 27.13 -20.91
C GLU A 76 -15.81 25.66 -21.13
N ILE A 77 -14.72 25.17 -20.52
CA ILE A 77 -14.36 23.74 -20.56
C ILE A 77 -15.44 22.89 -19.90
N LEU A 78 -15.94 23.30 -18.74
CA LEU A 78 -17.03 22.60 -18.04
C LEU A 78 -18.31 22.58 -18.88
N ASN A 79 -18.66 23.68 -19.54
CA ASN A 79 -19.82 23.75 -20.42
C ASN A 79 -19.67 22.84 -21.66
N VAL A 80 -18.48 22.78 -22.25
CA VAL A 80 -18.19 21.87 -23.39
C VAL A 80 -18.26 20.41 -22.96
N LEU A 81 -17.73 20.08 -21.77
CA LEU A 81 -17.82 18.74 -21.21
C LEU A 81 -19.28 18.34 -20.90
N ASP A 82 -20.07 19.27 -20.37
CA ASP A 82 -21.49 19.05 -20.09
C ASP A 82 -22.31 18.86 -21.38
N ASP A 83 -22.09 19.71 -22.39
CA ASP A 83 -22.71 19.58 -23.72
C ASP A 83 -22.34 18.26 -24.40
N TYR A 84 -21.07 17.84 -24.33
CA TYR A 84 -20.64 16.54 -24.83
C TYR A 84 -21.34 15.38 -24.09
N ASN A 85 -21.38 15.44 -22.75
CA ASN A 85 -22.00 14.40 -21.94
C ASN A 85 -23.50 14.31 -22.21
N TYR A 86 -24.19 15.44 -22.36
CA TYR A 86 -25.61 15.49 -22.73
C TYR A 86 -25.88 14.87 -24.10
N LYS A 87 -25.05 15.17 -25.11
CA LYS A 87 -25.20 14.65 -26.49
C LYS A 87 -24.92 13.15 -26.61
N HIS A 88 -23.90 12.65 -25.90
CA HIS A 88 -23.40 11.29 -26.08
C HIS A 88 -23.82 10.31 -24.97
N HIS A 89 -24.29 10.80 -23.82
CA HIS A 89 -24.69 9.99 -22.67
C HIS A 89 -26.04 10.45 -22.08
N PRO A 90 -27.14 10.39 -22.84
CA PRO A 90 -28.44 10.95 -22.45
C PRO A 90 -29.05 10.35 -21.16
N ASN A 91 -28.60 9.15 -20.76
CA ASN A 91 -29.09 8.47 -19.54
C ASN A 91 -28.20 8.72 -18.30
N VAL A 92 -27.15 9.53 -18.43
CA VAL A 92 -26.20 9.84 -17.35
C VAL A 92 -26.43 11.28 -16.91
N LEU A 93 -27.43 11.48 -16.03
CA LEU A 93 -27.74 12.78 -15.47
C LEU A 93 -26.88 13.04 -14.22
N GLY A 94 -26.01 14.06 -14.28
CA GLY A 94 -25.20 14.53 -13.16
C GLY A 94 -23.76 13.97 -13.11
N PRO A 95 -22.96 14.36 -12.10
CA PRO A 95 -21.62 13.85 -11.90
C PRO A 95 -21.68 12.32 -11.79
N VAL A 96 -21.05 11.61 -12.74
CA VAL A 96 -20.87 10.17 -12.61
C VAL A 96 -20.07 9.94 -11.35
N ASP A 97 -20.69 9.36 -10.33
CA ASP A 97 -19.98 8.85 -9.16
C ASP A 97 -18.92 7.88 -9.66
N THR A 98 -17.68 8.35 -9.79
CA THR A 98 -16.54 7.54 -10.23
C THR A 98 -16.09 6.58 -9.13
N LYS A 99 -16.72 6.71 -7.95
CA LYS A 99 -16.52 5.80 -6.82
C LYS A 99 -17.18 4.48 -7.16
N ARG A 100 -16.33 3.46 -7.32
CA ARG A 100 -16.79 2.07 -7.40
C ARG A 100 -17.61 1.72 -6.16
N SER A 101 -18.62 0.88 -6.35
CA SER A 101 -19.46 0.49 -5.23
C SER A 101 -18.63 -0.27 -4.19
N PHE A 102 -18.97 -0.13 -2.91
CA PHE A 102 -18.23 -0.79 -1.82
C PHE A 102 -18.14 -2.32 -1.96
N LEU A 103 -19.11 -2.93 -2.64
CA LEU A 103 -19.18 -4.37 -2.87
C LEU A 103 -18.47 -4.81 -4.15
N GLU A 104 -18.11 -3.87 -5.02
CA GLU A 104 -17.42 -4.18 -6.26
C GLU A 104 -15.98 -4.61 -5.95
N PRO A 105 -15.55 -5.79 -6.42
CA PRO A 105 -14.20 -6.26 -6.17
C PRO A 105 -13.15 -5.37 -6.86
N PRO A 106 -11.97 -5.15 -6.25
CA PRO A 106 -10.89 -4.40 -6.85
C PRO A 106 -10.36 -5.08 -8.10
N ILE A 107 -9.68 -4.29 -8.94
CA ILE A 107 -9.04 -4.77 -10.16
C ILE A 107 -8.05 -5.90 -9.82
N PRO A 108 -8.00 -6.99 -10.60
CA PRO A 108 -6.98 -8.03 -10.43
C PRO A 108 -5.57 -7.43 -10.38
N GLY A 109 -4.75 -7.88 -9.43
CA GLY A 109 -3.41 -7.32 -9.18
C GLY A 109 -3.38 -6.16 -8.19
N TRP A 110 -4.54 -5.71 -7.67
CA TRP A 110 -4.58 -4.77 -6.55
C TRP A 110 -3.96 -5.40 -5.30
N GLY A 111 -2.85 -4.83 -4.83
CA GLY A 111 -2.11 -5.32 -3.66
C GLY A 111 -2.56 -4.73 -2.32
N GLY A 112 -3.72 -4.06 -2.28
CA GLY A 112 -4.25 -3.47 -1.05
C GLY A 112 -4.92 -4.50 -0.12
N PHE A 113 -5.46 -4.01 0.99
CA PHE A 113 -6.08 -4.86 2.01
C PHE A 113 -7.52 -5.28 1.64
N VAL A 114 -7.77 -6.59 1.62
CA VAL A 114 -9.12 -7.16 1.53
C VAL A 114 -9.49 -7.78 2.89
N PRO A 115 -10.54 -7.28 3.57
CA PRO A 115 -10.96 -7.79 4.87
C PRO A 115 -11.19 -9.29 4.84
N ARG A 116 -10.69 -10.02 5.85
CA ARG A 116 -10.92 -11.46 6.05
C ARG A 116 -10.45 -12.40 4.91
N SER A 117 -9.80 -11.88 3.86
CA SER A 117 -9.31 -12.66 2.70
C SER A 117 -8.35 -13.79 3.03
N ARG A 118 -7.59 -13.70 4.14
CA ARG A 118 -6.63 -14.75 4.57
C ARG A 118 -7.10 -15.60 5.74
N VAL A 119 -8.07 -15.10 6.51
CA VAL A 119 -8.42 -15.65 7.83
C VAL A 119 -9.67 -16.55 7.74
N THR A 120 -10.35 -16.54 6.60
CA THR A 120 -11.63 -17.24 6.43
C THR A 120 -11.62 -18.16 5.22
N GLU A 121 -12.61 -19.06 5.20
CA GLU A 121 -12.88 -19.96 4.09
C GLU A 121 -13.08 -19.25 2.74
N PHE A 122 -13.48 -17.96 2.74
CA PHE A 122 -13.61 -17.16 1.53
C PHE A 122 -12.29 -16.98 0.76
N GLY A 123 -11.14 -17.14 1.44
CA GLY A 123 -9.81 -17.06 0.86
C GLY A 123 -9.33 -18.30 0.12
N HIS A 124 -10.04 -19.43 0.24
CA HIS A 124 -9.53 -20.72 -0.23
C HIS A 124 -10.10 -21.12 -1.59
N GLY A 125 -9.21 -21.45 -2.54
CA GLY A 125 -9.56 -22.15 -3.79
C GLY A 125 -10.38 -21.37 -4.82
N VAL A 126 -10.58 -20.06 -4.63
CA VAL A 126 -11.41 -19.21 -5.50
C VAL A 126 -10.61 -18.13 -6.22
N ARG A 127 -11.15 -17.63 -7.33
CA ARG A 127 -10.56 -16.50 -8.09
C ARG A 127 -10.64 -15.22 -7.26
N TYR A 128 -9.65 -14.35 -7.43
CA TYR A 128 -9.52 -13.10 -6.67
C TYR A 128 -10.78 -12.23 -6.65
N HIS A 129 -11.47 -12.07 -7.78
CA HIS A 129 -12.70 -11.26 -7.85
C HIS A 129 -13.84 -11.86 -7.00
N VAL A 130 -14.03 -13.18 -7.04
CA VAL A 130 -15.06 -13.88 -6.25
C VAL A 130 -14.74 -13.81 -4.77
N MET A 131 -13.46 -14.04 -4.42
CA MET A 131 -12.97 -13.91 -3.05
C MET A 131 -13.26 -12.51 -2.50
N ALA A 132 -12.86 -11.46 -3.23
CA ALA A 132 -12.98 -10.09 -2.75
C ALA A 132 -14.45 -9.66 -2.58
N GLU A 133 -15.32 -10.04 -3.53
CA GLU A 133 -16.76 -9.79 -3.44
C GLU A 133 -17.38 -10.45 -2.19
N ASN A 134 -17.06 -11.73 -1.95
CA ASN A 134 -17.55 -12.46 -0.79
C ASN A 134 -17.04 -11.85 0.52
N CYS A 135 -15.76 -11.48 0.57
CA CYS A 135 -15.15 -10.80 1.70
C CYS A 135 -15.82 -9.46 2.02
N TYR A 136 -16.09 -8.62 1.02
CA TYR A 136 -16.78 -7.34 1.25
C TYR A 136 -18.24 -7.52 1.66
N ARG A 137 -18.93 -8.51 1.09
CA ARG A 137 -20.31 -8.84 1.49
C ARG A 137 -20.36 -9.30 2.95
N ASP A 138 -19.47 -10.20 3.36
CA ASP A 138 -19.38 -10.66 4.76
C ASP A 138 -19.01 -9.53 5.72
N PHE A 139 -18.07 -8.67 5.34
CA PHE A 139 -17.69 -7.51 6.13
C PHE A 139 -18.84 -6.52 6.26
N LYS A 140 -19.58 -6.25 5.18
CA LYS A 140 -20.78 -5.40 5.21
C LYS A 140 -21.84 -5.97 6.14
N ASN A 141 -22.14 -7.27 6.02
CA ASN A 141 -23.07 -7.96 6.92
C ASN A 141 -22.65 -7.86 8.38
N SER A 142 -21.34 -7.93 8.66
CA SER A 142 -20.79 -7.78 10.01
C SER A 142 -20.97 -6.35 10.54
N LEU A 143 -20.76 -5.33 9.71
CA LEU A 143 -21.01 -3.93 10.07
C LEU A 143 -22.50 -3.66 10.32
N ASP A 144 -23.38 -4.22 9.49
CA ASP A 144 -24.82 -4.03 9.61
C ASP A 144 -25.35 -4.69 10.90
N ARG A 145 -24.85 -5.87 11.28
CA ARG A 145 -25.16 -6.53 12.56
C ARG A 145 -24.76 -5.70 13.79
N VAL A 146 -23.67 -4.94 13.71
CA VAL A 146 -23.22 -4.06 14.80
C VAL A 146 -24.12 -2.81 14.91
N LYS A 147 -24.77 -2.42 13.81
CA LYS A 147 -25.64 -1.24 13.76
C LYS A 147 -27.07 -1.50 14.23
N ASP A 148 -27.51 -2.74 14.36
CA ASP A 148 -28.81 -3.09 14.96
C ASP A 148 -28.70 -3.18 16.49
N PRO A 149 -29.18 -2.18 17.27
CA PRO A 149 -29.13 -2.22 18.72
C PRO A 149 -30.18 -3.16 19.35
N THR A 150 -30.92 -3.96 18.57
CA THR A 150 -32.12 -4.68 19.06
C THR A 150 -32.23 -6.15 18.63
N GLY A 151 -31.20 -6.76 18.03
CA GLY A 151 -31.28 -8.12 17.47
C GLY A 151 -30.23 -9.08 18.03
N LYS A 152 -30.63 -9.90 19.01
CA LYS A 152 -30.00 -11.13 19.54
C LYS A 152 -28.53 -11.39 19.16
N VAL A 153 -27.66 -11.24 20.16
CA VAL A 153 -26.27 -11.70 20.16
C VAL A 153 -26.19 -13.13 19.61
N PRO A 154 -25.40 -13.42 18.55
CA PRO A 154 -25.14 -14.80 18.17
C PRO A 154 -24.37 -15.44 19.32
N THR A 155 -25.01 -16.40 19.99
CA THR A 155 -24.37 -17.30 20.94
C THR A 155 -23.18 -17.94 20.25
N TYR A 156 -21.97 -17.53 20.63
CA TYR A 156 -20.82 -18.40 20.49
C TYR A 156 -21.17 -19.68 21.22
N VAL A 157 -21.33 -20.77 20.46
CA VAL A 157 -21.39 -22.12 21.03
C VAL A 157 -20.09 -22.30 21.81
N HIS A 158 -20.24 -22.25 23.12
CA HIS A 158 -19.24 -22.64 24.10
C HIS A 158 -18.92 -24.10 23.80
N VAL A 159 -17.84 -24.36 23.06
CA VAL A 159 -17.30 -25.71 22.94
C VAL A 159 -16.74 -26.03 24.31
N GLU A 160 -17.51 -26.80 25.07
CA GLU A 160 -17.13 -27.28 26.38
C GLU A 160 -15.75 -27.96 26.31
N MET A 161 -14.81 -27.35 27.03
CA MET A 161 -13.52 -27.92 27.34
C MET A 161 -13.74 -29.00 28.40
N PHE A 162 -14.18 -30.18 27.97
CA PHE A 162 -14.25 -31.34 28.84
C PHE A 162 -12.83 -31.83 29.12
N PHE A 163 -12.44 -31.66 30.37
CA PHE A 163 -11.25 -32.20 31.00
C PHE A 163 -11.10 -33.71 30.71
N LEU A 164 -9.98 -34.11 30.11
CA LEU A 164 -9.36 -35.40 30.39
C LEU A 164 -8.11 -35.12 31.23
N TRP A 165 -8.34 -35.04 32.53
CA TRP A 165 -7.31 -35.18 33.56
C TRP A 165 -7.25 -36.66 33.94
N SER A 166 -6.32 -37.42 33.35
CA SER A 166 -5.72 -38.60 33.98
C SER A 166 -4.57 -39.13 33.12
N TRP A 167 -3.34 -38.72 33.40
CA TRP A 167 -2.20 -39.64 33.65
C TRP A 167 -0.93 -38.82 33.99
N MET A 168 -0.30 -39.19 35.11
CA MET A 168 1.04 -38.92 35.66
C MET A 168 2.06 -38.24 34.72
N GLY A 169 2.97 -37.37 35.12
CA GLY A 169 3.52 -37.02 36.43
C GLY A 169 4.90 -36.37 36.21
N TRP A 170 5.42 -35.74 37.25
CA TRP A 170 6.84 -35.36 37.43
C TRP A 170 7.42 -34.18 36.60
N HIS A 171 7.51 -33.04 37.30
CA HIS A 171 8.70 -32.20 37.55
C HIS A 171 8.46 -30.69 37.40
N CYS A 172 8.32 -30.06 38.57
CA CYS A 172 8.55 -28.63 38.84
C CYS A 172 10.07 -28.35 38.65
N PRO A 173 10.47 -27.18 38.12
CA PRO A 173 10.74 -26.07 39.04
C PRO A 173 10.41 -24.65 38.49
N LYS A 174 9.77 -23.87 39.36
CA LYS A 174 10.10 -22.49 39.77
C LYS A 174 10.16 -21.35 38.72
N GLN A 175 9.30 -20.35 39.03
CA GLN A 175 9.49 -18.90 38.88
C GLN A 175 9.27 -18.32 37.47
N VAL A 176 8.14 -17.63 37.29
CA VAL A 176 8.06 -16.16 37.06
C VAL A 176 6.58 -15.82 36.85
N LEU A 177 6.02 -15.11 37.83
CA LEU A 177 4.69 -14.54 37.82
C LEU A 177 4.84 -13.10 37.29
N CYS A 178 4.44 -12.84 36.04
CA CYS A 178 4.27 -11.47 35.53
C CYS A 178 2.80 -11.23 35.21
N ILE A 179 2.15 -10.49 36.10
CA ILE A 179 0.83 -9.92 35.94
C ILE A 179 0.96 -8.73 34.98
N ILE A 180 0.37 -8.81 33.79
CA ILE A 180 0.15 -7.64 32.93
C ILE A 180 -1.19 -7.05 33.32
N CYS A 181 -1.17 -5.92 34.05
CA CYS A 181 -2.34 -5.08 34.26
C CYS A 181 -2.73 -4.37 32.96
N PHE A 182 -3.91 -4.72 32.43
CA PHE A 182 -4.68 -3.86 31.55
C PHE A 182 -5.48 -2.88 32.43
N SER A 183 -5.22 -1.58 32.32
CA SER A 183 -6.19 -0.54 32.69
C SER A 183 -6.57 0.22 31.44
N TRP A 184 -7.75 -0.12 30.92
CA TRP A 184 -8.48 0.67 29.93
C TRP A 184 -9.65 1.29 30.69
N THR A 185 -9.56 2.58 30.98
CA THR A 185 -10.67 3.33 31.59
C THR A 185 -11.64 3.71 30.49
N GLN A 186 -12.89 3.22 30.62
CA GLN A 186 -14.04 3.76 29.92
C GLN A 186 -14.21 5.24 30.29
N ASP A 187 -14.52 6.08 29.31
CA ASP A 187 -15.68 6.96 29.47
C ASP A 187 -16.25 7.35 28.10
N SER A 188 -17.50 6.97 27.92
CA SER A 188 -18.38 7.34 26.80
C SER A 188 -19.53 8.13 27.39
N CYS A 189 -19.72 9.40 27.02
CA CYS A 189 -21.03 10.09 27.12
C CYS A 189 -20.93 11.43 26.37
N SER A 190 -21.39 11.57 25.13
CA SER A 190 -22.77 11.74 24.64
C SER A 190 -23.29 13.19 24.64
N LYS A 191 -24.03 13.48 23.56
CA LYS A 191 -25.03 14.56 23.33
C LYS A 191 -24.56 15.91 22.75
N SER A 192 -24.63 15.95 21.41
CA SER A 192 -25.58 16.76 20.61
C SER A 192 -26.06 18.11 21.18
N ARG A 193 -25.95 19.19 20.38
CA ARG A 193 -27.09 19.99 19.94
C ARG A 193 -26.65 21.07 18.92
N TRP A 194 -27.39 21.14 17.82
CA TRP A 194 -27.41 22.26 16.87
C TRP A 194 -27.73 23.58 17.57
N GLN A 195 -27.03 24.67 17.25
CA GLN A 195 -27.66 25.97 17.06
C GLN A 195 -26.75 26.96 16.32
N SER A 196 -27.40 27.64 15.38
CA SER A 196 -27.00 28.67 14.44
C SER A 196 -26.82 30.06 15.07
N TRP A 197 -25.76 30.77 14.63
CA TRP A 197 -25.60 32.23 14.35
C TRP A 197 -25.86 33.24 15.51
N PRO A 198 -25.26 34.45 15.52
CA PRO A 198 -24.85 35.33 14.42
C PRO A 198 -23.34 35.43 14.14
#